data_AF-A0A2P4QW47-F1
#
_entry.id   AF-A0A2P4QW47-F1
#
_cell.length_a   1.000
_cell.length_b   1.000
_cell.length_c   1.000
_cell.angle_alpha   90.00
_cell.angle_beta   90.00
_cell.angle_gamma   90.00
#
_symmetry.space_group_name_H-M   'P 1'
#
loop_
_entity.id
_entity.type
_entity.pdbx_description
1 polymer ?
#
loop_
_entity_poly.entity_id
_entity_poly.type
_entity_poly.pdbx_seq_one_letter_code
_entity_poly.pdbx_strand_id
1 'polypeptide(L)' 'LRDLKIKTGTVKRLFKDENSYHKESESQQKHIDKLISEGADEHDISKQKEVLQESLNMIPDCQNRLKEAQKELQ' A
#
# COMPACT_ATOMS: atom_id res chain seq x y z
N LEU A 1 -1.60 -6.69 31.03
CA LEU A 1 -1.91 -5.33 30.50
C LEU A 1 -0.82 -4.76 29.59
N ARG A 2 0.46 -4.81 29.99
CA ARG A 2 1.59 -4.31 29.18
C ARG A 2 1.66 -4.98 27.79
N ASP A 3 1.58 -6.30 27.73
CA ASP A 3 1.75 -7.04 26.46
C ASP A 3 0.61 -6.79 25.47
N LEU A 4 -0.63 -6.73 25.97
CA LEU A 4 -1.80 -6.37 25.18
C LEU A 4 -1.63 -4.99 24.52
N LYS A 5 -1.10 -4.01 25.25
CA LYS A 5 -0.81 -2.66 24.74
C LYS A 5 0.27 -2.68 23.66
N ILE A 6 1.31 -3.51 23.83
CA ILE A 6 2.38 -3.68 22.85
C ILE A 6 1.85 -4.28 21.55
N LYS A 7 1.16 -5.43 21.64
CA LYS A 7 0.58 -6.14 20.48
C LYS A 7 -0.43 -5.28 19.72
N THR A 8 -1.33 -4.60 20.43
CA THR A 8 -2.26 -3.63 19.84
C THR A 8 -1.52 -2.49 19.12
N GLY A 9 -0.43 -1.99 19.71
CA GLY A 9 0.41 -0.97 19.09
C GLY A 9 1.06 -1.44 17.79
N THR A 10 1.52 -2.69 17.73
CA THR A 10 2.07 -3.31 16.52
C THR A 10 1.03 -3.41 15.42
N VAL A 11 -0.16 -3.96 15.70
CA VAL A 11 -1.26 -4.05 14.73
C VAL A 11 -1.65 -2.67 14.20
N LYS A 12 -1.75 -1.66 15.06
CA LYS A 12 -2.07 -0.28 14.64
C LYS A 12 -1.04 0.35 13.72
N ARG A 13 0.25 0.06 13.89
CA ARG A 13 1.30 0.56 13.00
C ARG A 13 1.23 -0.12 11.64
N LEU A 14 1.19 -1.45 11.62
CA LEU A 14 1.11 -2.22 10.38
C LEU A 14 -0.13 -1.87 9.55
N PHE A 15 -1.27 -1.63 10.19
CA PHE A 15 -2.47 -1.17 9.51
C PHE A 15 -2.30 0.22 8.86
N LYS A 16 -1.58 1.14 9.53
CA LYS A 16 -1.28 2.46 8.95
C LYS A 16 -0.33 2.34 7.77
N ASP A 17 0.68 1.47 7.87
CA ASP A 17 1.65 1.24 6.80
C ASP A 17 0.95 0.66 5.56
N GLU A 18 0.15 -0.40 5.72
CA GLU A 18 -0.67 -0.98 4.63
C GLU A 18 -1.59 0.06 3.98
N ASN A 19 -2.31 0.83 4.80
CA ASN A 19 -3.21 1.88 4.31
C ASN A 19 -2.46 3.03 3.59
N SER A 20 -1.20 3.30 3.95
CA SER A 20 -0.37 4.27 3.24
C SER A 20 -0.06 3.79 1.83
N TYR A 21 0.35 2.53 1.68
CA TYR A 21 0.63 1.94 0.37
C TYR A 21 -0.61 1.86 -0.52
N HIS A 22 -1.78 1.52 0.04
CA HIS A 22 -3.04 1.57 -0.70
C HIS A 22 -3.35 2.96 -1.24
N LYS A 23 -3.20 4.01 -0.41
CA LYS A 23 -3.43 5.40 -0.85
C LYS A 23 -2.45 5.86 -1.92
N GLU A 24 -1.19 5.43 -1.81
CA GLU A 24 -0.17 5.72 -2.81
C GLU A 24 -0.52 5.08 -4.16
N SER A 25 -0.86 3.79 -4.16
CA SER A 25 -1.31 3.09 -5.37
C SER A 25 -2.57 3.72 -5.98
N GLU A 26 -3.55 4.13 -5.17
CA GLU A 26 -4.73 4.86 -5.65
C GLU A 26 -4.35 6.21 -6.29
N SER A 27 -3.41 6.93 -5.70
CA SER A 27 -2.94 8.21 -6.23
C SER A 27 -2.21 8.04 -7.56
N GLN A 28 -1.36 7.02 -7.68
CA GLN A 28 -0.65 6.70 -8.91
C GLN A 28 -1.61 6.23 -10.01
N GLN A 29 -2.60 5.41 -9.67
CA GLN A 29 -3.65 5.00 -10.61
C GLN A 29 -4.41 6.21 -11.16
N LYS A 30 -4.83 7.15 -10.29
CA LYS A 30 -5.46 8.40 -10.73
C LYS A 30 -4.57 9.25 -11.63
N HIS A 31 -3.26 9.24 -11.38
CA HIS A 31 -2.31 9.94 -12.24
C HIS A 31 -2.21 9.29 -13.62
N ILE A 32 -2.15 7.96 -13.69
CA ILE A 32 -2.18 7.20 -14.94
C ILE A 32 -3.47 7.47 -15.72
N ASP A 33 -4.63 7.42 -15.05
CA ASP A 33 -5.93 7.67 -15.67
C ASP A 33 -6.00 9.09 -16.26
N LYS A 34 -5.43 10.07 -15.55
CA LYS A 34 -5.30 11.44 -16.03
C LYS A 34 -4.42 11.51 -17.28
N LEU A 35 -3.24 10.89 -17.27
CA LEU A 35 -2.34 10.85 -18.43
C LEU A 35 -3.00 10.23 -19.66
N ILE A 36 -3.75 9.14 -19.47
CA ILE A 36 -4.55 8.51 -20.53
C ILE A 36 -5.60 9.49 -21.06
N SER A 37 -6.32 10.19 -20.16
CA SER A 37 -7.36 11.15 -20.57
C SER A 37 -6.83 12.38 -21.31
N GLU A 38 -5.60 12.79 -20.99
CA GLU A 38 -4.90 13.92 -21.62
C GLU A 38 -4.22 13.51 -22.95
N GLY A 39 -4.25 12.22 -23.31
CA GLY A 39 -3.60 11.72 -24.52
C GLY A 39 -2.07 11.78 -24.44
N ALA A 40 -1.51 11.58 -23.25
CA ALA A 40 -0.07 11.51 -23.06
C ALA A 40 0.56 10.35 -23.85
N ASP A 41 1.87 10.43 -24.06
CA ASP A 41 2.62 9.42 -24.81
C ASP A 41 2.59 8.05 -24.12
N GLU A 42 2.61 6.98 -24.91
CA GLU A 42 2.58 5.60 -24.41
C GLU A 42 3.78 5.29 -23.50
N HIS A 43 4.95 5.86 -23.77
CA HIS A 43 6.13 5.68 -22.93
C HIS A 43 5.91 6.26 -21.53
N ASP A 44 5.31 7.44 -21.44
CA ASP A 44 5.02 8.10 -20.16
C ASP A 44 3.99 7.29 -19.35
N ILE A 45 2.93 6.80 -20.01
CA ILE A 45 1.91 5.95 -19.38
C ILE A 45 2.53 4.62 -18.91
N SER A 46 3.37 4.00 -19.74
CA SER A 46 4.04 2.73 -19.38
C SER A 46 4.95 2.92 -18.17
N LYS A 47 5.71 4.02 -18.13
CA LYS A 47 6.59 4.33 -17.00
C LYS A 47 5.81 4.54 -15.70
N GLN A 48 4.67 5.24 -15.76
CA GLN A 48 3.83 5.39 -14.56
C GLN A 48 3.20 4.06 -14.10
N LYS A 49 2.89 3.14 -15.03
CA LYS A 49 2.44 1.79 -14.66
C LYS A 49 3.52 0.98 -13.95
N GLU A 50 4.79 1.13 -14.33
CA GLU A 50 5.92 0.52 -13.61
C GLU A 50 5.99 1.04 -12.17
N VAL A 51 5.88 2.36 -12.00
CA VAL A 51 5.83 3.00 -10.67
C VAL A 51 4.64 2.49 -9.85
N LEU A 52 3.46 2.34 -10.45
CA LEU A 52 2.30 1.74 -9.80
C LEU A 52 2.58 0.32 -9.32
N GLN A 53 3.25 -0.47 -10.15
CA GLN A 53 3.59 -1.85 -9.81
C GLN A 53 4.56 -1.92 -8.63
N GLU A 54 5.52 -1.00 -8.52
CA GLU A 54 6.42 -0.92 -7.36
C GLU A 54 5.66 -0.69 -6.05
N SER A 55 4.69 0.23 -6.03
CA SER A 55 3.86 0.47 -4.84
C SER A 55 2.95 -0.72 -4.52
N LEU A 56 2.40 -1.39 -5.54
CA LEU A 56 1.58 -2.60 -5.35
C LEU A 56 2.39 -3.77 -4.79
N ASN A 57 3.67 -3.90 -5.16
CA ASN A 57 4.53 -4.98 -4.68
C ASN A 57 4.80 -4.90 -3.16
N MET A 58 4.59 -3.74 -2.53
CA MET A 58 4.78 -3.55 -1.08
C MET A 58 3.58 -4.02 -0.26
N ILE A 59 2.37 -4.05 -0.84
CA ILE A 59 1.13 -4.35 -0.13
C ILE A 59 1.09 -5.80 0.41
N PRO A 60 1.49 -6.84 -0.35
CA PRO A 60 1.42 -8.22 0.13
C PRO A 60 2.24 -8.48 1.41
N ASP A 61 3.45 -7.92 1.52
CA ASP A 61 4.28 -8.07 2.72
C ASP A 61 3.61 -7.44 3.94
N CYS A 62 3.11 -6.19 3.79
CA CYS A 62 2.41 -5.48 4.85
C CYS A 62 1.17 -6.25 5.31
N GLN A 63 0.40 -6.82 4.38
CA GLN A 63 -0.76 -7.64 4.67
C GLN A 63 -0.42 -8.91 5.41
N ASN A 64 0.65 -9.60 5.03
CA ASN A 64 1.09 -10.81 5.71
C ASN A 64 1.53 -10.50 7.14
N ARG A 65 2.34 -9.45 7.33
CA ARG A 65 2.78 -9.00 8.65
C ARG A 65 1.60 -8.54 9.53
N LEU A 66 0.62 -7.87 8.95
CA LEU A 66 -0.60 -7.47 9.67
C LEU A 66 -1.40 -8.70 10.12
N LYS A 67 -1.59 -9.69 9.25
CA LYS A 67 -2.27 -10.95 9.58
C LYS A 67 -1.56 -11.70 10.71
N GLU A 68 -0.23 -11.76 10.68
CA GLU A 68 0.57 -12.37 11.74
C GLU A 68 0.41 -11.62 13.07
N ALA A 69 0.54 -10.29 13.06
CA ALA A 69 0.35 -9.48 14.26
C ALA A 69 -1.08 -9.57 14.84
N GLN A 70 -2.09 -9.74 13.98
CA GLN A 70 -3.48 -10.00 14.41
C GLN A 70 -3.62 -11.36 15.09
N LYS A 71 -3.01 -12.42 14.54
CA LYS A 71 -2.98 -13.75 15.18
C LYS A 71 -2.28 -13.72 16.52
N GLU A 72 -1.19 -12.96 16.66
CA GLU A 72 -0.50 -12.81 17.94
C GLU A 72 -1.31 -12.03 18.98
N LEU A 73 -2.22 -11.15 18.56
CA LEU A 73 -3.08 -10.36 19.44
C LEU A 73 -4.27 -11.17 20.00
N GLN A 74 -4.74 -12.19 19.27
CA GLN A 74 -5.75 -13.15 19.73
C GLN A 74 -5.26 -13.98 20.91
#